data_AF-A0A6J4KXB3-F1
#
_entry.id   AF-A0A6J4KXB3-F1
#
_cell.length_a   1.000
_cell.length_b   1.000
_cell.length_c   1.000
_cell.angle_alpha   90.00
_cell.angle_beta   90.00
_cell.angle_gamma   90.00
#
_symmetry.space_group_name_H-M   'P 1'
#
loop_
_entity.id
_entity.type
_entity.pdbx_description
1 polymer ?
#
loop_
_entity_poly.entity_id
_entity_poly.type
_entity_poly.pdbx_seq_one_letter_code
_entity_poly.pdbx_strand_id
1 'polypeptide(L)' 'MQRVGTPPAVFPELTDREREILGMIARGLSNSEIADRLVVSLKTVRNHVSNIFSKLQVVDRAQAMSLARKAGLGPGEM' A
#
# COMPACT_ATOMS: atom_id res chain seq x y z
N MET A 1 -0.27 -8.89 28.76
CA MET A 1 -0.55 -7.52 28.30
C MET A 1 0.60 -7.12 27.38
N GLN A 2 0.52 -7.14 26.05
CA GLN A 2 -0.55 -6.83 25.12
C GLN A 2 -0.38 -7.73 23.88
N ARG A 3 -1.47 -8.38 23.43
CA ARG A 3 -1.52 -8.89 22.06
C ARG A 3 -1.72 -7.66 21.18
N VAL A 4 -0.67 -7.22 20.48
CA VAL A 4 -0.84 -6.28 19.37
C VAL A 4 -1.71 -7.01 18.37
N GLY A 5 -3.02 -6.73 18.40
CA GLY A 5 -3.93 -7.22 17.39
C GLY A 5 -3.47 -6.64 16.07
N THR A 6 -3.00 -7.49 15.17
CA THR A 6 -2.82 -7.13 13.77
C THR A 6 -4.09 -6.38 13.34
N PRO A 7 -4.00 -5.13 12.85
CA PRO A 7 -5.19 -4.42 12.39
C PRO A 7 -5.93 -5.33 11.40
N PRO A 8 -7.28 -5.33 11.41
CA PRO A 8 -8.08 -6.23 10.58
C PRO A 8 -7.55 -6.15 9.17
N ALA A 9 -7.19 -7.29 8.58
CA ALA A 9 -6.42 -7.37 7.35
C ALA A 9 -7.06 -6.52 6.24
N VAL A 10 -6.58 -5.28 6.13
CA VAL A 10 -7.03 -4.33 5.13
C VAL A 10 -6.50 -4.86 3.80
N PHE A 11 -7.38 -5.42 2.97
CA PHE A 11 -7.09 -6.18 1.75
C PHE A 11 -6.47 -7.58 2.00
N PRO A 12 -7.28 -8.63 2.27
CA PRO A 12 -6.79 -10.00 2.43
C PRO A 12 -6.18 -10.59 1.14
N GLU A 13 -6.48 -10.02 -0.02
CA GLU A 13 -5.91 -10.36 -1.33
C GLU A 13 -4.46 -9.91 -1.54
N LEU A 14 -4.00 -8.95 -0.74
CA LEU A 14 -2.66 -8.39 -0.81
C LEU A 14 -1.73 -9.08 0.19
N THR A 15 -0.54 -9.43 -0.28
CA THR A 15 0.55 -9.89 0.60
C THR A 15 0.99 -8.77 1.54
N ASP A 16 1.68 -9.09 2.65
CA ASP A 16 2.21 -8.08 3.58
C ASP A 16 3.01 -6.98 2.88
N ARG A 17 3.86 -7.37 1.91
CA ARG A 17 4.68 -6.40 1.15
C ARG A 17 3.84 -5.50 0.27
N GLU A 18 2.81 -6.04 -0.37
CA GLU A 18 1.88 -5.28 -1.20
C GLU A 18 1.06 -4.29 -0.37
N ARG A 19 0.63 -4.69 0.83
CA ARG A 19 -0.08 -3.82 1.79
C ARG A 19 0.81 -2.69 2.29
N GLU A 20 2.07 -2.99 2.59
CA GLU A 20 3.05 -2.00 3.01
C GLU A 20 3.30 -0.94 1.92
N ILE A 21 3.44 -1.38 0.67
CA ILE A 21 3.54 -0.51 -0.51
C ILE A 21 2.28 0.35 -0.67
N LEU A 22 1.10 -0.25 -0.60
CA LEU A 22 -0.17 0.47 -0.71
C LEU A 22 -0.33 1.52 0.41
N GLY A 23 0.06 1.21 1.64
CA GLY A 23 0.03 2.15 2.75
C GLY A 23 0.97 3.35 2.54
N MET A 24 2.14 3.14 1.93
CA MET A 24 3.02 4.24 1.54
C MET A 24 2.46 5.06 0.38
N ILE A 25 1.82 4.42 -0.60
CA ILE A 25 1.11 5.12 -1.68
C ILE A 25 0.02 6.01 -1.07
N ALA A 26 -0.79 5.49 -0.14
CA ALA A 26 -1.85 6.25 0.52
C ALA A 26 -1.33 7.44 1.34
N ARG A 27 -0.11 7.35 1.86
CA ARG A 27 0.62 8.44 2.51
C ARG A 27 1.16 9.51 1.53
N GLY A 28 1.03 9.31 0.22
CA GLY A 28 1.54 10.22 -0.78
C GLY A 28 2.95 9.90 -1.29
N LEU A 29 3.62 8.85 -0.80
CA LEU A 29 5.01 8.56 -1.15
C LEU A 29 5.17 8.11 -2.61
N SER A 30 6.13 8.71 -3.31
CA SER A 30 6.47 8.35 -4.68
C SER A 30 7.08 6.96 -4.77
N ASN A 31 6.99 6.31 -5.93
CA ASN A 31 7.55 4.97 -6.13
C ASN A 31 9.06 4.92 -5.83
N SER A 32 9.79 6.01 -6.08
CA SER A 32 11.21 6.14 -5.76
C SER A 32 11.48 6.19 -4.26
N GLU A 33 10.63 6.87 -3.48
CA GLU A 33 10.76 6.90 -2.02
C GLU A 33 10.36 5.57 -1.38
N ILE A 34 9.37 4.90 -1.96
CA ILE A 34 9.00 3.53 -1.59
C ILE A 34 10.17 2.59 -1.87
N ALA A 35 10.82 2.73 -3.02
CA ALA A 35 11.97 1.93 -3.41
C ALA A 35 13.13 2.10 -2.42
N ASP A 36 13.44 3.35 -2.07
CA ASP A 36 14.45 3.70 -1.07
C ASP A 36 14.14 3.09 0.31
N ARG A 37 12.91 3.29 0.82
CA ARG A 37 12.49 2.77 2.12
C ARG A 37 12.48 1.25 2.21
N LEU A 38 12.10 0.59 1.13
CA LEU A 38 12.06 -0.87 1.06
C LEU A 38 13.41 -1.48 0.67
N VAL A 39 14.41 -0.66 0.36
CA VAL A 39 15.73 -1.06 -0.14
C VAL A 39 15.61 -1.98 -1.35
N VAL A 40 14.74 -1.61 -2.30
CA VAL A 40 14.50 -2.33 -3.56
C VAL A 40 14.60 -1.39 -4.75
N SER A 41 14.78 -1.94 -5.95
CA SER A 41 14.79 -1.14 -7.17
C SER A 41 13.42 -0.54 -7.50
N LEU A 42 13.39 0.66 -8.08
CA LEU A 42 12.18 1.31 -8.59
C LEU A 42 11.36 0.40 -9.51
N LYS A 43 12.05 -0.40 -10.34
CA LYS A 43 11.42 -1.39 -11.23
C LYS A 43 10.61 -2.43 -10.43
N THR A 44 11.16 -2.93 -9.33
CA THR A 44 10.51 -3.88 -8.43
C THR A 44 9.27 -3.26 -7.80
N VAL A 45 9.37 -2.02 -7.31
CA VAL A 45 8.20 -1.29 -6.79
C VAL A 45 7.14 -1.14 -7.86
N ARG A 46 7.48 -0.69 -9.08
CA ARG A 46 6.50 -0.58 -10.18
C ARG A 46 5.83 -1.91 -10.48
N ASN A 47 6.57 -3.01 -10.44
CA ASN A 47 6.00 -4.35 -10.66
C ASN A 47 5.00 -4.71 -9.56
N HIS A 48 5.34 -4.45 -8.29
CA HIS A 48 4.41 -4.62 -7.17
C HIS A 48 3.19 -3.71 -7.28
N VAL A 49 3.37 -2.44 -7.63
CA VAL A 49 2.27 -1.47 -7.84
C VAL A 49 1.31 -1.96 -8.91
N SER A 50 1.82 -2.41 -10.06
CA SER A 50 0.97 -2.98 -11.11
C SER A 50 0.21 -4.21 -10.63
N ASN A 51 0.86 -5.08 -9.85
CA ASN A 51 0.22 -6.28 -9.31
C ASN A 51 -0.87 -5.94 -8.29
N ILE A 52 -0.61 -4.97 -7.41
CA ILE A 52 -1.57 -4.40 -6.47
C ILE A 52 -2.76 -3.81 -7.23
N PHE A 53 -2.50 -3.05 -8.29
CA PHE A 53 -3.54 -2.40 -9.08
C PHE A 53 -4.45 -3.42 -9.75
N SER A 54 -3.87 -4.48 -10.31
CA SER A 54 -4.63 -5.59 -10.88
C SER A 54 -5.46 -6.33 -9.84
N LYS A 55 -4.92 -6.58 -8.64
CA LYS A 55 -5.66 -7.26 -7.55
C LYS A 55 -6.84 -6.43 -7.06
N LEU A 56 -6.56 -5.17 -6.70
CA LEU A 56 -7.55 -4.22 -6.21
C LEU A 56 -8.50 -3.71 -7.31
N GLN A 57 -8.30 -4.14 -8.55
CA GLN A 57 -9.02 -3.70 -9.74
C GLN A 57 -9.07 -2.17 -9.91
N VAL A 58 -7.96 -1.50 -9.60
CA VAL A 58 -7.81 -0.05 -9.76
C VAL A 58 -6.97 0.28 -10.98
N VAL A 59 -7.34 1.36 -11.66
CA VAL A 59 -6.64 1.79 -12.89
C VAL A 59 -5.53 2.80 -12.62
N ASP A 60 -5.64 3.56 -11.54
CA ASP A 60 -4.76 4.69 -11.27
C ASP A 60 -4.34 4.78 -9.80
N ARG A 61 -3.17 5.41 -9.59
CA ARG A 61 -2.63 5.69 -8.25
C ARG A 61 -3.62 6.46 -7.37
N ALA A 62 -4.33 7.44 -7.93
CA ALA A 62 -5.33 8.21 -7.19
C ALA A 62 -6.47 7.31 -6.69
N GLN A 63 -6.87 6.33 -7.49
CA GLN A 63 -7.91 5.36 -7.14
C GLN A 63 -7.39 4.39 -6.06
N ALA A 64 -6.14 3.91 -6.19
CA ALA A 64 -5.48 3.12 -5.16
C ALA A 64 -5.34 3.87 -3.82
N MET A 65 -4.98 5.16 -3.86
CA MET A 65 -4.91 6.03 -2.68
C MET A 65 -6.28 6.19 -2.03
N SER A 66 -7.31 6.46 -2.82
CA SER A 66 -8.68 6.63 -2.34
C SER A 66 -9.23 5.34 -1.72
N LEU A 67 -8.95 4.19 -2.35
CA LEU A 67 -9.30 2.87 -1.84
C LEU A 67 -8.58 2.56 -0.53
N ALA A 68 -7.27 2.78 -0.47
CA ALA A 68 -6.47 2.60 0.74
C ALA A 68 -6.98 3.49 1.88
N ARG A 69 -7.25 4.77 1.61
CA ARG A 69 -7.79 5.72 2.58
C ARG A 69 -9.19 5.33 3.07
N LYS A 70 -10.08 4.88 2.17
CA LYS A 70 -11.39 4.29 2.53
C LYS A 70 -11.25 3.08 3.44
N ALA A 71 -10.21 2.28 3.23
CA ALA A 71 -9.94 1.09 4.00
C ALA A 71 -9.14 1.37 5.30
N GLY A 72 -8.81 2.62 5.60
CA GLY A 72 -8.05 3.04 6.78
C GLY A 72 -6.53 2.86 6.65
N LEU A 73 -6.04 2.49 5.47
CA LEU A 73 -4.62 2.48 5.12
C LEU A 73 -4.21 3.88 4.66
N GLY A 74 -3.60 4.64 5.57
CA GLY A 74 -3.14 6.01 5.36
C GLY A 74 -2.85 6.67 6.70
N PRO A 75 -2.22 7.86 6.75
CA PRO A 75 -2.28 8.63 7.98
C PRO A 75 -3.77 8.92 8.20
N GLY A 76 -4.34 8.31 9.24
CA GLY A 76 -5.68 8.66 9.68
C GLY A 76 -5.63 10.14 9.99
N GLU A 77 -6.22 10.95 9.11
CA GLU A 77 -6.59 12.32 9.48
C GLU A 77 -7.66 12.15 10.56
N MET A 78 -7.21 12.38 11.79
CA MET A 78 -8.05 12.74 12.93
C MET A 78 -8.74 14.08 12.62
#